data_AF-A0A849H9V8-F1
#
_entry.id   AF-A0A849H9V8-F1
#
_cell.length_a   1.000
_cell.length_b   1.000
_cell.length_c   1.000
_cell.angle_alpha   90.00
_cell.angle_beta   90.00
_cell.angle_gamma   90.00
#
_symmetry.space_group_name_H-M   'P 1'
#
loop_
_entity.id
_entity.type
_entity.pdbx_description
1 polymer ?
#
loop_
_entity_poly.entity_id
_entity_poly.type
_entity_poly.pdbx_seq_one_letter_code
_entity_poly.pdbx_strand_id
1 'polypeptide(L)'
;MKPTFRARDFQPNAERDVREEIEAHIEMEAESLMKQGLPEDEAREEARRRFGDRERFQGAAQREASARERKVRWSDRFDSLIRDLRYAFRRMAKSPGFTAIAIVSLALGIGANTAIFSLVNAVLLSGVPVRAPHELVEVYTSEPGTPEEPGYPYSVSTYPDLVDLREQTDVFTGVAGYEAFFSRLETETTTEPIWGELVSWNLFSVLGIDPAAGRFFVSEEGQTPGTHSVSVLGYDFWQKR
;
A
#
# COMPACT_ATOMS: atom_id res chain seq x y z
N MET A 1 -46.58 -25.39 -38.91
CA MET A 1 -45.87 -24.39 -38.09
C MET A 1 -44.49 -24.98 -37.79
N LYS A 2 -43.43 -24.53 -38.49
CA LYS A 2 -42.07 -25.09 -38.34
C LYS A 2 -41.44 -24.51 -37.07
N PRO A 3 -40.97 -25.33 -36.11
CA PRO A 3 -40.29 -24.80 -34.94
C PRO A 3 -38.89 -24.32 -35.36
N THR A 4 -38.67 -23.02 -35.22
CA THR A 4 -37.36 -22.39 -35.38
C THR A 4 -36.52 -22.69 -34.13
N PHE A 5 -35.57 -23.61 -34.27
CA PHE A 5 -34.53 -23.86 -33.28
C PHE A 5 -33.72 -22.55 -33.09
N ARG A 6 -33.90 -21.88 -31.95
CA ARG A 6 -33.08 -20.72 -31.55
C ARG A 6 -31.91 -21.26 -30.74
N ALA A 7 -30.69 -20.97 -31.17
CA ALA A 7 -29.42 -21.33 -30.51
C ALA A 7 -29.20 -20.69 -29.12
N ARG A 8 -30.25 -20.23 -28.44
CA ARG A 8 -30.19 -19.59 -27.10
C ARG A 8 -30.38 -20.57 -25.94
N ASP A 9 -30.83 -21.80 -26.20
CA ASP A 9 -31.10 -22.80 -25.17
C ASP A 9 -30.00 -23.89 -25.07
N PHE A 10 -28.92 -23.77 -25.85
CA PHE A 10 -27.75 -24.64 -25.71
C PHE A 10 -26.81 -24.06 -24.66
N GLN A 11 -26.95 -24.51 -23.41
CA GLN A 11 -25.90 -24.34 -22.40
C GLN A 11 -24.89 -25.48 -22.59
N PRO A 12 -23.69 -25.21 -23.13
CA PRO A 12 -22.65 -26.22 -23.19
C PRO A 12 -22.33 -26.66 -21.77
N ASN A 13 -22.43 -27.96 -21.52
CA ASN A 13 -22.03 -28.56 -20.27
C ASN A 13 -21.01 -29.63 -20.63
N ALA A 14 -19.73 -29.29 -20.50
CA ALA A 14 -18.62 -30.17 -20.77
C ALA A 14 -18.76 -31.56 -20.13
N GLU A 15 -19.42 -31.69 -18.97
CA GLU A 15 -19.65 -32.99 -18.33
C GLU A 15 -20.71 -33.82 -19.05
N ARG A 16 -21.76 -33.17 -19.55
CA ARG A 16 -22.84 -33.83 -20.28
C ARG A 16 -22.36 -34.22 -21.68
N ASP A 17 -21.69 -33.31 -22.36
CA ASP A 17 -21.23 -33.52 -23.73
C ASP A 17 -20.17 -34.64 -23.80
N VAL A 18 -19.21 -34.68 -22.86
CA VAL A 18 -18.22 -35.76 -22.77
C VAL A 18 -18.87 -37.11 -22.42
N ARG A 19 -19.95 -37.12 -21.62
CA ARG A 19 -20.68 -38.35 -21.28
C ARG A 19 -21.44 -38.90 -22.48
N GLU A 20 -22.15 -38.02 -23.20
CA GLU A 20 -22.91 -38.36 -24.41
C GLU A 20 -21.97 -38.91 -25.51
N GLU A 21 -20.80 -38.31 -25.70
CA GLU A 21 -19.80 -38.78 -26.68
C GLU A 21 -19.26 -40.18 -26.35
N ILE A 22 -19.00 -40.46 -25.06
CA ILE A 22 -18.53 -41.78 -24.60
C ILE A 22 -19.61 -42.84 -24.77
N GLU A 23 -20.87 -42.53 -24.47
CA GLU A 23 -21.99 -43.46 -24.68
C GLU A 23 -22.21 -43.76 -26.16
N ALA A 24 -22.16 -42.74 -27.02
CA ALA A 24 -22.25 -42.92 -28.46
C ALA A 24 -21.09 -43.78 -29.02
N HIS A 25 -19.88 -43.66 -28.47
CA HIS A 25 -18.75 -44.48 -28.89
C HIS A 25 -18.94 -45.97 -28.55
N ILE A 26 -19.38 -46.25 -27.31
CA ILE A 26 -19.66 -47.61 -26.86
C ILE A 26 -20.78 -48.24 -27.69
N GLU A 27 -21.80 -47.46 -28.04
CA GLU A 27 -22.93 -47.94 -28.85
C GLU A 27 -22.52 -48.25 -30.29
N MET A 28 -21.71 -47.38 -30.92
CA MET A 28 -21.12 -47.66 -32.24
C MET A 28 -20.24 -48.92 -32.23
N GLU A 29 -19.48 -49.14 -31.16
CA GLU A 29 -18.61 -50.31 -31.03
C GLU A 29 -19.42 -51.60 -30.82
N ALA A 30 -20.51 -51.53 -30.05
CA ALA A 30 -21.47 -52.62 -29.90
C ALA A 30 -22.15 -52.97 -31.23
N GLU A 31 -22.61 -51.99 -32.01
CA GLU A 31 -23.18 -52.24 -33.35
C GLU A 31 -22.17 -52.90 -34.31
N SER A 32 -20.89 -52.53 -34.22
CA SER A 32 -19.82 -53.15 -35.02
C SER A 32 -19.59 -54.61 -34.64
N LEU A 33 -19.64 -54.94 -33.36
CA LEU A 33 -19.54 -56.33 -32.86
C LEU A 33 -20.77 -57.17 -33.24
N MET A 34 -21.96 -56.58 -33.24
CA MET A 34 -23.18 -57.23 -33.73
C MET A 34 -23.06 -57.59 -35.21
N LYS A 35 -22.51 -56.69 -36.05
CA LYS A 35 -22.25 -56.96 -37.47
C LYS A 35 -21.23 -58.07 -37.70
N GLN A 36 -20.36 -58.33 -36.72
CA GLN A 36 -19.38 -59.43 -36.74
C GLN A 36 -19.96 -60.76 -36.24
N GLY A 37 -21.24 -60.79 -35.85
CA GLY A 37 -21.97 -62.01 -35.51
C GLY A 37 -22.16 -62.24 -34.00
N LEU A 38 -21.82 -61.27 -33.14
CA LEU A 38 -22.14 -61.38 -31.71
C LEU A 38 -23.62 -61.04 -31.43
N PRO A 39 -24.28 -61.76 -30.49
CA PRO A 39 -25.57 -61.36 -29.95
C PRO A 39 -25.54 -59.96 -29.32
N GLU A 40 -26.64 -59.21 -29.37
CA GLU A 40 -26.73 -57.80 -28.91
C GLU A 40 -26.24 -57.60 -27.46
N ASP A 41 -26.66 -58.49 -26.55
CA ASP A 41 -26.31 -58.39 -25.13
C ASP A 41 -24.80 -58.62 -24.90
N GLU A 42 -24.21 -59.62 -25.58
CA GLU A 42 -22.77 -59.90 -25.51
C GLU A 42 -21.93 -58.81 -26.20
N ALA A 43 -22.43 -58.25 -27.31
CA ALA A 43 -21.77 -57.17 -28.04
C ALA A 43 -21.70 -55.88 -27.21
N ARG A 44 -22.76 -55.54 -26.46
CA ARG A 44 -22.77 -54.39 -25.55
C ARG A 44 -21.87 -54.59 -24.34
N GLU A 45 -21.83 -55.78 -23.76
CA GLU A 45 -20.92 -56.09 -22.65
C GLU A 45 -19.45 -56.06 -23.10
N GLU A 46 -19.12 -56.67 -24.24
CA GLU A 46 -17.75 -56.67 -24.75
C GLU A 46 -17.29 -55.28 -25.21
N ALA A 47 -18.18 -54.45 -25.80
CA ALA A 47 -17.88 -53.06 -26.12
C ALA A 47 -17.54 -52.25 -24.85
N ARG A 48 -18.33 -52.39 -23.78
CA ARG A 48 -18.04 -51.75 -22.48
C ARG A 48 -16.71 -52.24 -21.90
N ARG A 49 -16.41 -53.53 -22.03
CA ARG A 49 -15.17 -54.13 -21.50
C ARG A 49 -13.93 -53.68 -22.28
N ARG A 50 -14.03 -53.56 -23.61
CA ARG A 50 -12.96 -53.04 -24.48
C ARG A 50 -12.70 -51.55 -24.26
N PHE A 51 -13.75 -50.76 -24.03
CA PHE A 51 -13.62 -49.34 -23.72
C PHE A 51 -12.86 -49.08 -22.41
N GLY A 52 -12.99 -49.99 -21.43
CA GLY A 52 -12.18 -49.98 -20.21
C GLY A 52 -12.67 -48.97 -19.15
N ASP A 53 -11.73 -48.37 -18.41
CA ASP A 53 -12.01 -47.55 -17.21
C ASP A 53 -12.62 -46.17 -17.56
N ARG A 54 -13.96 -46.16 -17.71
CA ARG A 54 -14.79 -45.02 -18.12
C ARG A 54 -14.58 -43.77 -17.24
N GLU A 55 -14.44 -43.94 -15.93
CA GLU A 55 -14.30 -42.81 -15.01
C GLU A 55 -12.99 -42.06 -15.24
N ARG A 56 -11.91 -42.78 -15.58
CA ARG A 56 -10.60 -42.19 -15.85
C ARG A 56 -10.60 -41.37 -17.13
N PHE A 57 -11.22 -41.87 -18.20
CA PHE A 57 -11.34 -41.15 -19.47
C PHE A 57 -12.29 -39.95 -19.38
N GLN A 58 -13.41 -40.09 -18.66
CA GLN A 58 -14.31 -38.97 -18.36
C GLN A 58 -13.58 -37.88 -17.57
N GLY A 59 -12.88 -38.22 -16.49
CA GLY A 59 -12.15 -37.25 -15.68
C GLY A 59 -11.04 -36.53 -16.44
N ALA A 60 -10.36 -37.20 -17.38
CA ALA A 60 -9.33 -36.58 -18.22
C ALA A 60 -9.94 -35.65 -19.29
N ALA A 61 -10.93 -36.12 -20.04
CA ALA A 61 -11.59 -35.35 -21.09
C ALA A 61 -12.35 -34.13 -20.54
N GLN A 62 -13.00 -34.27 -19.39
CA GLN A 62 -13.71 -33.19 -18.70
C GLN A 62 -12.75 -32.10 -18.22
N ARG A 63 -11.55 -32.45 -17.74
CA ARG A 63 -10.50 -31.49 -17.35
C ARG A 63 -10.01 -30.68 -18.54
N GLU A 64 -9.79 -31.32 -19.69
CA GLU A 64 -9.37 -30.64 -20.92
C GLU A 64 -10.48 -29.77 -21.51
N ALA A 65 -11.70 -30.27 -21.59
CA ALA A 65 -12.87 -29.53 -22.08
C ALA A 65 -13.13 -28.29 -21.20
N SER A 66 -13.12 -28.47 -19.88
CA SER A 66 -13.26 -27.37 -18.92
C SER A 66 -12.10 -26.37 -18.98
N ALA A 67 -10.88 -26.79 -19.35
CA ALA A 67 -9.76 -25.89 -19.54
C ALA A 67 -9.91 -25.06 -20.84
N ARG A 68 -10.39 -25.68 -21.93
CA ARG A 68 -10.68 -24.99 -23.21
C ARG A 68 -11.82 -23.99 -23.05
N GLU A 69 -12.92 -24.38 -22.42
CA GLU A 69 -14.05 -23.48 -22.14
C GLU A 69 -13.62 -22.28 -21.29
N ARG A 70 -12.78 -22.50 -20.26
CA ARG A 70 -12.27 -21.39 -19.44
C ARG A 70 -11.46 -20.39 -20.26
N LYS A 71 -10.64 -20.84 -21.22
CA LYS A 71 -9.88 -19.97 -22.12
C LYS A 71 -10.79 -19.17 -23.05
N VAL A 72 -11.72 -19.84 -23.73
CA VAL A 72 -12.68 -19.19 -24.66
C VAL A 72 -13.54 -18.18 -23.91
N ARG A 73 -14.03 -18.55 -22.72
CA ARG A 73 -14.84 -17.66 -21.89
C ARG A 73 -14.06 -16.46 -21.36
N TRP A 74 -12.74 -16.57 -21.20
CA TRP A 74 -11.90 -15.45 -20.79
C TRP A 74 -11.64 -14.49 -21.96
N SER A 75 -11.36 -15.00 -23.16
CA SER A 75 -11.25 -14.16 -24.36
C SER A 75 -12.54 -13.43 -24.69
N ASP A 76 -13.68 -14.11 -24.60
CA ASP A 76 -14.99 -13.50 -24.87
C ASP A 76 -15.32 -12.38 -23.86
N ARG A 77 -14.97 -12.59 -22.58
CA ARG A 77 -15.12 -11.55 -21.55
C ARG A 77 -14.20 -10.36 -21.80
N PHE A 78 -12.96 -10.60 -22.20
CA PHE A 78 -12.01 -9.54 -22.49
C PHE A 78 -12.46 -8.71 -23.70
N ASP A 79 -12.91 -9.38 -24.76
CA ASP A 79 -13.47 -8.73 -25.95
C ASP A 79 -14.76 -7.95 -25.63
N SER A 80 -15.59 -8.45 -24.72
CA SER A 80 -16.75 -7.69 -24.21
C SER A 80 -16.30 -6.44 -23.48
N LEU A 81 -15.36 -6.56 -22.53
CA LEU A 81 -14.83 -5.43 -21.75
C LEU A 81 -14.21 -4.34 -22.64
N ILE A 82 -13.42 -4.72 -23.65
CA ILE A 82 -12.84 -3.75 -24.60
C ILE A 82 -13.94 -3.02 -25.38
N ARG A 83 -14.98 -3.75 -25.79
CA ARG A 83 -16.11 -3.17 -26.54
C ARG A 83 -16.88 -2.18 -25.68
N ASP A 84 -17.13 -2.54 -24.42
CA ASP A 84 -17.80 -1.70 -23.44
C ASP A 84 -16.97 -0.45 -23.11
N LEU A 85 -15.66 -0.59 -22.91
CA LEU A 85 -14.74 0.54 -22.72
C LEU A 85 -14.74 1.48 -23.92
N ARG A 86 -14.61 0.95 -25.15
CA ARG A 86 -14.67 1.76 -26.37
C ARG A 86 -16.00 2.49 -26.50
N TYR A 87 -17.10 1.83 -26.14
CA TYR A 87 -18.42 2.45 -26.14
C TYR A 87 -18.52 3.55 -25.08
N ALA A 88 -18.04 3.31 -23.86
CA ALA A 88 -18.01 4.28 -22.77
C ALA A 88 -17.21 5.53 -23.14
N PHE A 89 -16.00 5.37 -23.68
CA PHE A 89 -15.19 6.50 -24.18
C PHE A 89 -15.91 7.28 -25.27
N ARG A 90 -16.56 6.60 -26.21
CA ARG A 90 -17.34 7.26 -27.27
C ARG A 90 -18.55 8.02 -26.70
N ARG A 91 -19.16 7.54 -25.62
CA ARG A 91 -20.25 8.24 -24.92
C ARG A 91 -19.71 9.48 -24.19
N MET A 92 -18.59 9.35 -23.48
CA MET A 92 -17.92 10.46 -22.80
C MET A 92 -17.55 11.59 -23.76
N ALA A 93 -16.98 11.25 -24.94
CA ALA A 93 -16.64 12.22 -25.98
C ALA A 93 -17.85 12.93 -26.61
N LYS A 94 -19.04 12.31 -26.57
CA LYS A 94 -20.30 12.91 -27.05
C LYS A 94 -20.95 13.86 -26.02
N SER A 95 -20.56 13.78 -24.75
CA SER A 95 -21.08 14.63 -23.66
C SER A 95 -19.94 15.26 -22.86
N PRO A 96 -19.14 16.16 -23.47
CA PRO A 96 -17.91 16.66 -22.87
C PRO A 96 -18.13 17.44 -21.56
N GLY A 97 -19.23 18.20 -21.43
CA GLY A 97 -19.53 18.97 -20.22
C GLY A 97 -19.78 18.09 -18.98
N PHE A 98 -20.65 17.08 -19.11
CA PHE A 98 -20.92 16.12 -18.03
C PHE A 98 -19.65 15.33 -17.66
N THR A 99 -18.91 14.86 -18.66
CA THR A 99 -17.65 14.14 -18.46
C THR A 99 -16.62 15.00 -17.73
N ALA A 100 -16.47 16.27 -18.09
CA ALA A 100 -15.54 17.18 -17.43
C ALA A 100 -15.88 17.37 -15.95
N ILE A 101 -17.16 17.60 -15.62
CA ILE A 101 -17.61 17.72 -14.23
C ILE A 101 -17.29 16.44 -13.44
N ALA A 102 -17.64 15.27 -13.99
CA ALA A 102 -17.37 13.99 -13.35
C ALA A 102 -15.86 13.75 -13.10
N ILE A 103 -15.02 14.07 -14.10
CA ILE A 103 -13.54 13.97 -13.98
C ILE A 103 -13.03 14.92 -12.89
N VAL A 104 -13.47 16.18 -12.89
CA VAL A 104 -13.02 17.17 -11.89
C VAL A 104 -13.45 16.77 -10.48
N SER A 105 -14.70 16.33 -10.29
CA SER A 105 -15.17 15.85 -8.99
C SER A 105 -14.36 14.65 -8.49
N LEU A 106 -14.05 13.69 -9.37
CA LEU A 106 -13.23 12.52 -9.02
C LEU A 106 -11.78 12.93 -8.72
N ALA A 107 -11.20 13.80 -9.53
CA ALA A 107 -9.84 14.30 -9.34
C ALA A 107 -9.70 15.08 -8.03
N LEU A 108 -10.69 15.91 -7.67
CA LEU A 108 -10.72 16.61 -6.38
C LEU A 108 -10.83 15.64 -5.21
N GLY A 109 -11.72 14.64 -5.29
CA GLY A 109 -11.86 13.64 -4.22
C GLY A 109 -10.58 12.82 -4.01
N ILE A 110 -9.96 12.33 -5.09
CA ILE A 110 -8.69 11.59 -5.03
C ILE A 110 -7.56 12.50 -4.57
N GLY A 111 -7.45 13.69 -5.16
CA GLY A 111 -6.37 14.64 -4.90
C GLY A 111 -6.40 15.18 -3.48
N ALA A 112 -7.57 15.55 -2.95
CA ALA A 112 -7.71 16.04 -1.58
C ALA A 112 -7.31 14.97 -0.57
N ASN A 113 -7.80 13.74 -0.73
CA ASN A 113 -7.42 12.63 0.15
C ASN A 113 -5.92 12.34 0.06
N THR A 114 -5.37 12.27 -1.17
CA THR A 114 -3.93 12.04 -1.37
C THR A 114 -3.08 13.16 -0.80
N ALA A 115 -3.52 14.43 -0.88
CA ALA A 115 -2.81 15.58 -0.34
C ALA A 115 -2.79 15.55 1.19
N ILE A 116 -3.92 15.25 1.83
CA ILE A 116 -3.98 15.12 3.29
C ILE A 116 -3.06 13.98 3.76
N PHE A 117 -3.13 12.81 3.14
CA PHE A 117 -2.26 11.69 3.50
C PHE A 117 -0.79 11.97 3.21
N SER A 118 -0.47 12.66 2.11
CA SER A 118 0.90 13.07 1.80
C SER A 118 1.44 14.05 2.84
N LEU A 119 0.62 15.01 3.29
CA LEU A 119 1.00 15.97 4.33
C LEU A 119 1.19 15.27 5.68
N VAL A 120 0.24 14.43 6.08
CA VAL A 120 0.34 13.59 7.28
C VAL A 120 1.61 12.75 7.23
N ASN A 121 1.90 12.13 6.07
CA ASN A 121 3.12 11.36 5.92
C ASN A 121 4.37 12.25 6.01
N ALA A 122 4.42 13.39 5.33
CA ALA A 122 5.58 14.28 5.33
C ALA A 122 5.83 14.99 6.67
N VAL A 123 4.81 15.13 7.52
CA VAL A 123 4.92 15.80 8.82
C VAL A 123 5.07 14.80 9.96
N LEU A 124 4.35 13.68 9.93
CA LEU A 124 4.26 12.74 11.04
C LEU A 124 5.01 11.41 10.81
N LEU A 125 5.20 10.97 9.55
CA LEU A 125 5.66 9.60 9.26
C LEU A 125 6.97 9.52 8.47
N SER A 126 7.35 10.56 7.74
CA SER A 126 8.66 10.65 7.12
C SER A 126 9.65 10.83 8.25
N GLY A 127 10.36 9.75 8.58
CA GLY A 127 11.31 9.72 9.67
C GLY A 127 12.24 10.92 9.60
N VAL A 128 12.41 11.59 10.74
CA VAL A 128 13.42 12.63 10.91
C VAL A 128 14.77 12.02 10.49
N PRO A 129 15.63 12.70 9.71
CA PRO A 129 16.89 12.15 9.21
C PRO A 129 17.94 12.07 10.34
N VAL A 130 17.68 11.18 11.29
CA VAL A 130 18.50 10.89 12.47
C VAL A 130 18.84 9.41 12.48
N ARG A 131 19.88 9.03 13.22
CA ARG A 131 20.46 7.67 13.12
C ARG A 131 19.47 6.56 13.48
N ALA A 132 18.65 6.75 14.50
CA ALA A 132 17.67 5.77 14.97
C ALA A 132 16.34 6.45 15.38
N PRO A 133 15.48 6.86 14.42
CA PRO A 133 14.26 7.63 14.73
C PRO A 133 13.26 6.86 15.59
N HIS A 134 13.27 5.53 15.53
CA HIS A 134 12.37 4.65 16.28
C HIS A 134 12.78 4.44 17.74
N GLU A 135 13.98 4.89 18.13
CA GLU A 135 14.49 4.84 19.50
C GLU A 135 14.36 6.20 20.21
N LEU A 136 13.92 7.25 19.50
CA LEU A 136 13.72 8.58 20.06
C LEU A 136 12.35 8.68 20.73
N VAL A 137 12.36 9.26 21.93
CA VAL A 137 11.16 9.63 22.66
C VAL A 137 11.32 11.06 23.16
N GLU A 138 10.21 11.78 23.19
CA GLU A 138 10.15 13.11 23.78
C GLU A 138 9.62 12.99 25.21
N VAL A 139 10.34 13.59 26.16
CA VAL A 139 10.01 13.53 27.58
C VAL A 139 9.44 14.89 27.98
N TYR A 140 8.24 14.87 28.55
CA TYR A 140 7.56 16.06 29.05
C TYR A 140 7.29 15.94 30.54
N THR A 141 7.25 17.07 31.22
CA THR A 141 6.72 17.17 32.58
C THR A 141 5.21 17.35 32.51
N SER A 142 4.48 16.78 33.46
CA SER A 142 3.05 17.00 33.59
C SER A 142 2.78 17.95 34.75
N GLU A 143 2.07 19.04 34.48
CA GLU A 143 1.54 19.91 35.52
C GLU A 143 0.20 19.37 36.01
N PRO A 144 0.09 18.95 37.29
CA PRO A 144 -1.18 18.50 37.83
C PRO A 144 -2.15 19.68 37.92
N GLY A 145 -3.38 19.48 37.44
CA GLY A 145 -4.44 20.48 37.51
C GLY A 145 -5.06 20.59 38.90
N THR A 146 -5.88 21.62 39.06
CA THR A 146 -6.80 21.77 40.19
C THR A 146 -8.22 21.40 39.75
N PRO A 147 -9.20 21.29 40.67
CA PRO A 147 -10.61 21.11 40.28
C PRO A 147 -11.16 22.24 39.41
N GLU A 148 -10.53 23.42 39.43
CA GLU A 148 -10.97 24.63 38.72
C GLU A 148 -10.19 24.86 37.42
N GLU A 149 -8.95 24.38 37.33
CA GLU A 149 -8.09 24.51 36.14
C GLU A 149 -7.50 23.16 35.72
N PRO A 150 -7.78 22.70 34.49
CA PRO A 150 -7.17 21.48 33.95
C PRO A 150 -5.64 21.62 33.90
N GLY A 151 -4.93 20.58 34.32
CA GLY A 151 -3.47 20.52 34.24
C GLY A 151 -2.98 20.36 32.81
N TYR A 152 -1.68 20.57 32.61
CA TYR A 152 -1.02 20.42 31.30
C TYR A 152 -0.17 19.14 31.27
N PRO A 153 -0.54 18.14 30.44
CA PRO A 153 0.22 16.90 30.35
C PRO A 153 1.56 17.04 29.60
N TYR A 154 1.79 18.18 28.93
CA TYR A 154 2.98 18.47 28.14
C TYR A 154 3.55 19.84 28.51
N SER A 155 4.11 19.95 29.71
CA SER A 155 4.81 21.16 30.17
C SER A 155 6.30 21.12 29.81
N VAL A 156 6.92 22.31 29.86
CA VAL A 156 8.33 22.52 29.58
C VAL A 156 9.14 22.05 30.78
N SER A 157 10.17 21.25 30.52
CA SER A 157 11.13 20.85 31.55
C SER A 157 12.17 21.95 31.73
N THR A 158 12.55 22.24 32.97
CA THR A 158 13.62 23.21 33.22
C THR A 158 14.99 22.56 32.96
N TYR A 159 16.04 23.39 32.79
CA TYR A 159 17.39 22.86 32.62
C TYR A 159 17.85 21.98 33.80
N PRO A 160 17.59 22.32 35.08
CA PRO A 160 17.82 21.39 36.18
C PRO A 160 17.13 20.04 36.03
N ASP A 161 15.86 20.00 35.60
CA ASP A 161 15.14 18.74 35.38
C ASP A 161 15.81 17.89 34.29
N LEU A 162 16.31 18.53 33.22
CA LEU A 162 17.09 17.87 32.18
C LEU A 162 18.37 17.24 32.74
N VAL A 163 19.09 17.97 33.61
CA VAL A 163 20.31 17.48 34.25
C VAL A 163 19.98 16.28 35.15
N ASP A 164 18.96 16.40 35.99
CA ASP A 164 18.49 15.32 36.86
C ASP A 164 18.08 14.09 36.06
N LEU A 165 17.30 14.25 34.99
CA LEU A 165 16.88 13.14 34.13
C LEU A 165 18.07 12.44 33.48
N ARG A 166 19.08 13.19 33.03
CA ARG A 166 20.29 12.65 32.43
C ARG A 166 21.17 11.90 33.43
N GLU A 167 21.19 12.33 34.70
CA GLU A 167 22.04 11.73 35.74
C GLU A 167 21.36 10.57 36.48
N GLN A 168 20.03 10.56 36.55
CA GLN A 168 19.25 9.62 37.38
C GLN A 168 18.61 8.47 36.61
N THR A 169 18.84 8.37 35.29
CA THR A 169 18.19 7.36 34.43
C THR A 169 19.18 6.59 33.56
N ASP A 170 19.12 5.26 33.65
CA ASP A 170 19.91 4.34 32.81
C ASP A 170 19.13 3.78 31.60
N VAL A 171 17.86 4.19 31.41
CA VAL A 171 17.02 3.67 30.31
C VAL A 171 17.32 4.31 28.95
N PHE A 172 18.02 5.45 28.93
CA PHE A 172 18.34 6.21 27.72
C PHE A 172 19.83 6.16 27.44
N THR A 173 20.19 5.92 26.17
CA THR A 173 21.58 6.02 25.71
C THR A 173 22.12 7.46 25.79
N GLY A 174 21.22 8.45 25.78
CA GLY A 174 21.55 9.85 26.02
C GLY A 174 20.30 10.71 26.11
N VAL A 175 20.39 11.79 26.89
CA VAL A 175 19.32 12.76 27.08
C VAL A 175 19.81 14.13 26.65
N ALA A 176 19.04 14.80 25.79
CA ALA A 176 19.35 16.13 25.28
C ALA A 176 18.10 17.01 25.36
N GLY A 177 18.30 18.29 25.65
CA GLY A 177 17.26 19.30 25.64
C GLY A 177 17.38 20.24 24.45
N TYR A 178 16.25 20.76 24.00
CA TYR A 178 16.14 21.83 23.02
C TYR A 178 15.00 22.78 23.38
N GLU A 179 15.12 24.04 22.99
CA GLU A 179 14.08 25.05 23.12
C GLU A 179 14.11 25.98 21.90
N ALA A 180 12.98 26.09 21.21
CA ALA A 180 12.86 27.00 20.08
C ALA A 180 12.77 28.44 20.57
N PHE A 181 13.55 29.33 19.96
CA PHE A 181 13.48 30.76 20.20
C PHE A 181 13.32 31.53 18.89
N PHE A 182 12.69 32.69 19.02
CA PHE A 182 12.58 33.66 17.95
C PHE A 182 13.50 34.84 18.24
N SER A 183 14.30 35.23 17.25
CA SER A 183 15.20 36.38 17.38
C SER A 183 15.24 37.18 16.08
N ARG A 184 16.00 38.28 16.09
CA ARG A 184 16.33 39.04 14.88
C ARG A 184 17.83 38.97 14.65
N LEU A 185 18.22 38.57 13.44
CA LEU A 185 19.61 38.68 13.00
C LEU A 185 19.81 40.04 12.36
N GLU A 186 20.76 40.80 12.91
CA GLU A 186 21.24 42.03 12.31
C GLU A 186 22.51 41.72 11.51
N THR A 187 22.50 42.11 10.24
CA THR A 187 23.65 42.14 9.35
C THR A 187 23.96 43.58 8.99
N GLU A 188 25.09 43.85 8.32
CA GLU A 188 25.47 45.22 7.94
C GLU A 188 24.40 45.97 7.12
N THR A 189 23.51 45.25 6.43
CA THR A 189 22.54 45.83 5.49
C THR A 189 21.09 45.49 5.78
N THR A 190 20.82 44.44 6.57
CA THR A 190 19.45 43.95 6.81
C THR A 190 19.28 43.46 8.24
N THR A 191 18.09 43.69 8.79
CA THR A 191 17.62 43.04 10.02
C THR A 191 16.44 42.17 9.67
N GLU A 192 16.50 40.91 10.06
CA GLU A 192 15.47 39.95 9.70
C GLU A 192 15.12 38.99 10.85
N PRO A 193 13.88 38.49 10.88
CA PRO A 193 13.48 37.50 11.86
C PRO A 193 14.15 36.16 11.56
N ILE A 194 14.71 35.54 12.60
CA ILE A 194 15.28 34.19 12.55
C ILE A 194 14.60 33.31 13.61
N TRP A 195 14.49 32.03 13.28
CA TRP A 195 14.18 30.97 14.23
C TRP A 195 15.49 30.26 14.57
N GLY A 196 15.70 30.01 15.85
CA GLY A 196 16.83 29.23 16.33
C GLY A 196 16.38 28.24 17.41
N GLU A 197 17.27 27.31 17.73
CA GLU A 197 17.08 26.40 18.86
C GLU A 197 18.24 26.55 19.83
N LEU A 198 17.91 26.75 21.10
CA LEU A 198 18.85 26.57 22.19
C LEU A 198 18.91 25.07 22.47
N VAL A 199 20.09 24.48 22.39
CA VAL A 199 20.24 23.03 22.51
C VAL A 199 21.34 22.69 23.49
N SER A 200 21.17 21.58 24.20
CA SER A 200 22.24 21.00 24.99
C SER A 200 23.41 20.57 24.10
N TRP A 201 24.64 20.61 24.65
CA TRP A 201 25.88 20.34 23.93
C TRP A 201 25.89 18.97 23.22
N ASN A 202 25.17 17.98 23.76
CA ASN A 202 25.15 16.61 23.26
C ASN A 202 24.03 16.32 22.26
N LEU A 203 23.15 17.27 21.92
CA LEU A 203 21.96 17.01 21.08
C LEU A 203 22.31 16.28 19.78
N PHE A 204 23.25 16.79 19.00
CA PHE A 204 23.62 16.19 17.71
C PHE A 204 24.22 14.78 17.87
N SER A 205 24.92 14.53 18.98
CA SER A 205 25.45 13.19 19.28
C SER A 205 24.34 12.21 19.62
N VAL A 206 23.34 12.63 20.39
CA VAL A 206 22.14 11.83 20.70
C VAL A 206 21.35 11.51 19.43
N LEU A 207 21.19 12.49 18.52
CA LEU A 207 20.53 12.28 17.23
C LEU A 207 21.39 11.51 16.22
N GLY A 208 22.68 11.34 16.50
CA GLY A 208 23.64 10.68 15.62
C GLY A 208 23.85 11.41 14.29
N ILE A 209 23.77 12.74 14.32
CA ILE A 209 24.00 13.62 13.17
C ILE A 209 25.49 13.96 13.10
N ASP A 210 26.04 14.00 11.88
CA ASP A 210 27.40 14.45 11.61
C ASP A 210 27.40 15.86 10.99
N PRO A 211 28.37 16.73 11.33
CA PRO A 211 28.41 18.08 10.79
C PRO A 211 28.85 18.05 9.32
N ALA A 212 28.18 18.84 8.48
CA ALA A 212 28.59 19.00 7.08
C ALA A 212 29.95 19.73 6.96
N ALA A 213 30.25 20.63 7.90
CA ALA A 213 31.53 21.32 8.02
C ALA A 213 31.80 21.71 9.49
N GLY A 214 33.08 21.80 9.87
CA GLY A 214 33.48 22.21 11.21
C GLY A 214 33.20 21.15 12.29
N ARG A 215 32.62 21.58 13.41
CA ARG A 215 32.27 20.73 14.55
C ARG A 215 30.96 21.17 15.19
N PHE A 216 30.32 20.27 15.93
CA PHE A 216 29.27 20.62 16.87
C PHE A 216 29.83 21.08 18.22
N PHE A 217 28.93 21.30 19.17
CA PHE A 217 29.26 21.67 20.55
C PHE A 217 30.08 20.57 21.25
N VAL A 218 30.95 21.01 22.16
CA VAL A 218 31.68 20.12 23.08
C VAL A 218 31.18 20.27 24.50
N SER A 219 31.46 19.29 25.35
CA SER A 219 30.88 19.20 26.70
C SER A 219 31.18 20.42 27.58
N GLU A 220 32.38 20.99 27.45
CA GLU A 220 32.88 22.14 28.19
C GLU A 220 32.04 23.40 27.91
N GLU A 221 31.51 23.51 26.68
CA GLU A 221 30.71 24.65 26.24
C GLU A 221 29.31 24.66 26.86
N GLY A 222 28.83 23.51 27.36
CA GLY A 222 27.53 23.38 28.02
C GLY A 222 27.57 23.31 29.55
N GLN A 223 28.76 23.36 30.16
CA GLN A 223 28.94 23.22 31.61
C GLN A 223 28.81 24.54 32.38
N THR A 224 29.23 25.65 31.77
CA THR A 224 29.19 26.96 32.44
C THR A 224 28.31 27.94 31.67
N PRO A 225 27.22 28.46 32.28
CA PRO A 225 26.35 29.43 31.62
C PRO A 225 27.12 30.69 31.19
N GLY A 226 26.89 31.13 29.95
CA GLY A 226 27.36 32.43 29.45
C GLY A 226 28.86 32.55 29.14
N THR A 227 29.63 31.46 29.17
CA THR A 227 31.08 31.50 28.94
C THR A 227 31.51 31.23 27.50
N HIS A 228 30.63 30.64 26.69
CA HIS A 228 30.93 30.29 25.30
C HIS A 228 29.81 30.77 24.37
N SER A 229 30.18 31.58 23.38
CA SER A 229 29.29 32.02 22.30
C SER A 229 29.56 31.19 21.05
N VAL A 230 28.98 30.00 21.00
CA VAL A 230 29.09 29.09 19.86
C VAL A 230 27.71 28.88 19.27
N SER A 231 27.63 28.93 17.94
CA SER A 231 26.39 28.71 17.19
C SER A 231 26.64 27.69 16.09
N VAL A 232 25.66 26.83 15.86
CA VAL A 232 25.62 25.91 14.72
C VAL A 232 24.61 26.46 13.73
N LEU A 233 25.01 26.58 12.47
CA LEU A 233 24.14 27.09 11.40
C LEU A 233 23.51 25.92 10.64
N GLY A 234 22.21 26.01 10.38
CA GLY A 234 21.54 25.12 9.45
C GLY A 234 22.14 25.27 8.05
N TYR A 235 22.28 24.15 7.32
CA TYR A 235 22.94 24.14 6.01
C TYR A 235 22.30 25.13 5.01
N ASP A 236 20.96 25.14 4.92
CA ASP A 236 20.24 26.07 4.05
C ASP A 236 20.40 27.53 4.47
N PHE A 237 20.53 27.79 5.76
CA PHE A 237 20.77 29.12 6.29
C PHE A 237 22.15 29.62 5.90
N TRP A 238 23.16 28.74 6.01
CA TRP A 238 24.53 29.02 5.57
C TRP A 238 24.66 29.18 4.06
N GLN A 239 23.92 28.44 3.24
CA GLN A 239 24.03 28.57 1.78
C GLN A 239 23.38 29.83 1.21
N LYS A 240 22.33 30.34 1.87
CA LYS A 240 21.56 31.50 1.39
C LYS A 240 22.19 32.84 1.77
N ARG A 241 23.23 32.85 2.61
CA ARG A 241 23.87 34.03 3.20
C ARG A 241 25.38 33.94 3.10
#